data_AF-A0AAU0P7C9-F1
#
_entry.id   AF-A0AAU0P7C9-F1
#
_cell.length_a   1.000
_cell.length_b   1.000
_cell.length_c   1.000
_cell.angle_alpha   90.00
_cell.angle_beta   90.00
_cell.angle_gamma   90.00
#
_symmetry.space_group_name_H-M   'P 1'
#
loop_
_entity.id
_entity.type
_entity.pdbx_description
1 polymer ?
#
loop_
_entity_poly.entity_id
_entity_poly.type
_entity_poly.pdbx_seq_one_letter_code
_entity_poly.pdbx_strand_id
1 'polypeptide(L)'
;MKKSFISIALAGILIISFSGCVGSSTPINIYQPQKENITLSGTKEGVIINGAIQLKDGSKIFDSEGDILVSFIINDELFYLIKTYIKDIPSYKIKNGSKVVIKEFRANAVKWFVDDNKFAIAEKLEKNETITVYDNIYEFNGKEFKQVNKNINLGPDVYVTNGYVFDIDKYSSGMYSIESYFSRIPGPITNRPMMYKQTIKNIITGKEIDMSSIRTNYEKGGNSKVITLGIKNDIVYYIYESSGIIFTEDYIIEALDLKNNKTYTLYSSKIAGGETKQFQLLKANNQVVLKIFDNPKLKHELWKTVNSITQYSNEPAKIISLNTLSVVDNLSNEFSTILIDPNGQYTYITCDAINVYQSLHRTGKPLF
;
A
#
# COMPACT_ATOMS: atom_id res chain seq x y z
N MET A 1 -48.03 59.02 -38.69
CA MET A 1 -46.70 59.32 -38.08
C MET A 1 -46.24 58.10 -37.29
N LYS A 2 -44.95 57.77 -37.40
CA LYS A 2 -44.27 56.62 -36.77
C LYS A 2 -44.35 56.66 -35.24
N LYS A 3 -44.53 55.49 -34.60
CA LYS A 3 -43.44 54.75 -33.90
C LYS A 3 -44.00 53.52 -33.17
N SER A 4 -43.35 52.38 -33.45
CA SER A 4 -43.32 51.15 -32.66
C SER A 4 -42.81 51.42 -31.24
N PHE A 5 -43.29 50.70 -30.23
CA PHE A 5 -42.44 50.04 -29.24
C PHE A 5 -43.19 48.88 -28.55
N ILE A 6 -42.49 47.75 -28.49
CA ILE A 6 -42.82 46.51 -27.79
C ILE A 6 -42.60 46.74 -26.28
N SER A 7 -43.61 46.43 -25.47
CA SER A 7 -43.50 46.43 -24.00
C SER A 7 -43.18 45.01 -23.53
N ILE A 8 -41.93 44.80 -23.11
CA ILE A 8 -41.49 43.60 -22.40
C ILE A 8 -41.97 43.71 -20.95
N ALA A 9 -42.78 42.76 -20.50
CA ALA A 9 -43.12 42.60 -19.09
C ALA A 9 -41.90 42.04 -18.34
N LEU A 10 -41.34 42.87 -17.45
CA LEU A 10 -40.32 42.50 -16.48
C LEU A 10 -40.96 41.62 -15.39
N ALA A 11 -40.70 40.31 -15.42
CA ALA A 11 -40.89 39.45 -14.27
C ALA A 11 -39.60 39.52 -13.42
N GLY A 12 -39.65 40.29 -12.33
CA GLY A 12 -38.57 40.35 -11.36
C GLY A 12 -38.50 39.05 -10.56
N ILE A 13 -37.56 38.18 -10.91
CA ILE A 13 -37.12 37.08 -10.04
C ILE A 13 -36.08 37.66 -9.08
N LEU A 14 -36.44 37.72 -7.80
CA LEU A 14 -35.53 38.02 -6.71
C LEU A 14 -34.56 36.83 -6.57
N ILE A 15 -33.39 36.93 -7.22
CA ILE A 15 -32.28 35.98 -7.05
C ILE A 15 -31.64 36.28 -5.70
N ILE A 16 -31.95 35.47 -4.68
CA ILE A 16 -31.13 35.39 -3.48
C ILE A 16 -29.95 34.49 -3.85
N SER A 17 -28.85 35.11 -4.28
CA SER A 17 -27.60 34.45 -4.58
C SER A 17 -26.96 33.96 -3.28
N PHE A 18 -27.08 32.67 -2.97
CA PHE A 18 -26.06 32.00 -2.17
C PHE A 18 -24.81 31.89 -3.05
N SER A 19 -23.80 32.71 -2.79
CA SER A 19 -22.46 32.53 -3.32
C SER A 19 -21.81 31.31 -2.69
N GLY A 20 -22.31 30.12 -3.06
CA GLY A 20 -21.56 28.88 -2.93
C GLY A 20 -20.51 28.88 -4.01
N CYS A 21 -19.24 29.06 -3.63
CA CYS A 21 -18.13 28.71 -4.50
C CYS A 21 -18.11 27.18 -4.61
N VAL A 22 -18.96 26.62 -5.47
CA VAL A 22 -18.90 25.21 -5.85
C VAL A 22 -17.74 25.13 -6.82
N GLY A 23 -16.54 24.88 -6.28
CA GLY A 23 -15.38 24.46 -7.06
C GLY A 23 -15.71 23.14 -7.75
N SER A 24 -16.35 23.23 -8.91
CA SER A 24 -16.52 22.09 -9.81
C SER A 24 -15.15 21.79 -10.39
N SER A 25 -14.35 21.01 -9.66
CA SER A 25 -13.19 20.35 -10.23
C SER A 25 -13.70 19.38 -11.27
N THR A 26 -13.63 19.78 -12.54
CA THR A 26 -13.90 18.90 -13.67
C THR A 26 -12.97 17.68 -13.53
N PRO A 27 -13.48 16.45 -13.40
CA PRO A 27 -12.65 15.30 -13.11
C PRO A 27 -11.67 15.05 -14.26
N ILE A 28 -10.37 14.92 -13.93
CA ILE A 28 -9.36 14.43 -14.86
C ILE A 28 -9.55 12.92 -14.95
N ASN A 29 -10.50 12.49 -15.78
CA ASN A 29 -10.72 11.16 -16.37
C ASN A 29 -10.53 9.93 -15.44
N ILE A 30 -11.58 9.12 -15.22
CA ILE A 30 -11.40 7.78 -14.64
C ILE A 30 -10.44 7.00 -15.52
N TYR A 31 -9.38 6.46 -14.92
CA TYR A 31 -8.48 5.60 -15.66
C TYR A 31 -9.27 4.39 -16.20
N GLN A 32 -9.29 4.27 -17.53
CA GLN A 32 -9.74 3.08 -18.24
C GLN A 32 -8.50 2.22 -18.49
N PRO A 33 -8.20 1.23 -17.64
CA PRO A 33 -7.03 0.42 -17.84
C PRO A 33 -7.19 -0.44 -19.09
N GLN A 34 -6.08 -0.85 -19.68
CA GLN A 34 -6.14 -1.89 -20.69
C GLN A 34 -6.71 -3.16 -20.04
N LYS A 35 -7.75 -3.71 -20.65
CA LYS A 35 -8.30 -4.99 -20.26
C LYS A 35 -7.36 -6.07 -20.76
N GLU A 36 -6.77 -6.81 -19.84
CA GLU A 36 -6.00 -8.00 -20.18
C GLU A 36 -6.91 -9.21 -19.95
N ASN A 37 -7.15 -9.98 -21.00
CA ASN A 37 -7.86 -11.26 -20.90
C ASN A 37 -6.93 -12.33 -20.30
N ILE A 38 -6.43 -12.08 -19.09
CA ILE A 38 -5.50 -12.95 -18.37
C ILE A 38 -6.15 -13.46 -17.10
N THR A 39 -5.84 -14.70 -16.76
CA THR A 39 -6.04 -15.22 -15.41
C THR A 39 -4.78 -14.95 -14.61
N LEU A 40 -4.88 -14.13 -13.56
CA LEU A 40 -3.76 -13.99 -12.63
C LEU A 40 -3.71 -15.20 -11.70
N SER A 41 -2.54 -15.84 -11.68
CA SER A 41 -2.20 -16.91 -10.75
C SER A 41 -1.00 -16.48 -9.92
N GLY A 42 -0.88 -16.98 -8.70
CA GLY A 42 0.29 -16.73 -7.86
C GLY A 42 1.59 -17.08 -8.59
N THR A 43 2.68 -16.45 -8.19
CA THR A 43 4.00 -16.66 -8.80
C THR A 43 4.54 -18.08 -8.51
N LYS A 44 5.58 -18.50 -9.25
CA LYS A 44 6.37 -19.71 -8.97
C LYS A 44 7.08 -19.69 -7.60
N GLU A 45 7.05 -18.56 -6.89
CA GLU A 45 7.73 -18.33 -5.59
C GLU A 45 7.32 -19.30 -4.49
N GLY A 46 6.13 -19.91 -4.58
CA GLY A 46 5.51 -20.66 -3.49
C GLY A 46 5.18 -19.78 -2.28
N VAL A 47 4.40 -20.32 -1.33
CA VAL A 47 4.05 -19.64 -0.07
C VAL A 47 4.93 -20.17 1.06
N ILE A 48 5.44 -19.27 1.92
CA ILE A 48 6.20 -19.70 3.10
C ILE A 48 5.26 -20.17 4.20
N ILE A 49 5.41 -21.42 4.61
CA ILE A 49 4.65 -22.03 5.69
C ILE A 49 5.61 -22.83 6.56
N ASN A 50 5.69 -22.46 7.85
CA ASN A 50 6.53 -23.12 8.85
C ASN A 50 8.00 -23.29 8.40
N GLY A 51 8.61 -22.21 7.89
CA GLY A 51 10.03 -22.21 7.49
C GLY A 51 10.32 -22.92 6.16
N ALA A 52 9.31 -23.37 5.41
CA ALA A 52 9.45 -24.01 4.11
C ALA A 52 8.69 -23.27 3.03
N ILE A 53 9.14 -23.36 1.77
CA ILE A 53 8.41 -22.84 0.61
C ILE A 53 7.50 -23.95 0.10
N GLN A 54 6.19 -23.76 0.13
CA GLN A 54 5.22 -24.64 -0.52
C GLN A 54 4.93 -24.14 -1.94
N LEU A 55 5.29 -24.94 -2.94
CA LEU A 55 5.00 -24.68 -4.35
C LEU A 55 3.54 -25.00 -4.70
N LYS A 56 3.10 -24.59 -5.89
CA LYS A 56 1.72 -24.77 -6.37
C LYS A 56 1.27 -26.22 -6.46
N ASP A 57 2.17 -27.12 -6.81
CA ASP A 57 1.91 -28.56 -6.88
C ASP A 57 1.84 -29.22 -5.48
N GLY A 58 1.96 -28.41 -4.41
CA GLY A 58 1.97 -28.86 -3.02
C GLY A 58 3.33 -29.36 -2.54
N SER A 59 4.32 -29.48 -3.44
CA SER A 59 5.68 -29.83 -3.05
C SER A 59 6.29 -28.75 -2.15
N LYS A 60 7.26 -29.14 -1.33
CA LYS A 60 7.87 -28.26 -0.34
C LYS A 60 9.39 -28.21 -0.52
N ILE A 61 9.93 -27.01 -0.58
CA ILE A 61 11.36 -26.77 -0.53
C ILE A 61 11.72 -26.44 0.92
N PHE A 62 12.54 -27.31 1.50
CA PHE A 62 13.13 -27.14 2.82
C PHE A 62 14.63 -26.85 2.68
N ASP A 63 15.18 -26.08 3.61
CA ASP A 63 16.61 -25.95 3.78
C ASP A 63 17.07 -26.64 5.06
N SER A 64 18.12 -27.46 4.98
CA SER A 64 18.63 -28.21 6.14
C SER A 64 19.39 -27.32 7.12
N GLU A 65 19.80 -26.12 6.72
CA GLU A 65 20.58 -25.21 7.58
C GLU A 65 19.71 -24.28 8.45
N GLY A 66 18.42 -24.14 8.15
CA GLY A 66 17.51 -23.31 8.93
C GLY A 66 16.23 -22.93 8.20
N ASP A 67 15.36 -22.20 8.91
CA ASP A 67 14.08 -21.76 8.38
C ASP A 67 14.22 -20.73 7.26
N ILE A 68 13.41 -20.90 6.23
CA ILE A 68 13.27 -19.92 5.14
C ILE A 68 12.44 -18.74 5.64
N LEU A 69 13.05 -17.55 5.63
CA LEU A 69 12.45 -16.30 6.08
C LEU A 69 11.68 -15.57 4.99
N VAL A 70 12.18 -15.60 3.76
CA VAL A 70 11.57 -14.99 2.57
C VAL A 70 12.00 -15.73 1.31
N SER A 71 11.14 -15.77 0.29
CA SER A 71 11.42 -16.26 -1.06
C SER A 71 11.06 -15.18 -2.07
N PHE A 72 11.74 -15.19 -3.21
CA PHE A 72 11.56 -14.22 -4.28
C PHE A 72 12.06 -14.77 -5.62
N ILE A 73 11.45 -14.35 -6.73
CA ILE A 73 11.86 -14.66 -8.11
C ILE A 73 12.64 -13.48 -8.67
N ILE A 74 13.84 -13.75 -9.20
CA ILE A 74 14.56 -12.81 -10.08
C ILE A 74 14.90 -13.55 -11.38
N ASN A 75 14.57 -12.95 -12.52
CA ASN A 75 14.81 -13.49 -13.86
C ASN A 75 14.32 -14.95 -14.00
N ASP A 76 13.09 -15.21 -13.53
CA ASP A 76 12.44 -16.53 -13.49
C ASP A 76 13.12 -17.62 -12.63
N GLU A 77 14.16 -17.26 -11.87
CA GLU A 77 14.83 -18.15 -10.92
C GLU A 77 14.36 -17.88 -9.48
N LEU A 78 14.09 -18.96 -8.73
CA LEU A 78 13.71 -18.89 -7.32
C LEU A 78 14.94 -18.69 -6.44
N PHE A 79 14.84 -17.74 -5.52
CA PHE A 79 15.79 -17.51 -4.46
C PHE A 79 15.09 -17.43 -3.10
N TYR A 80 15.84 -17.66 -2.04
CA TYR A 80 15.33 -17.57 -0.68
C TYR A 80 16.41 -17.21 0.33
N LEU A 81 15.98 -16.58 1.42
CA LEU A 81 16.78 -16.19 2.57
C LEU A 81 16.57 -17.18 3.71
N ILE A 82 17.65 -17.70 4.28
CA ILE A 82 17.62 -18.43 5.55
C ILE A 82 18.40 -17.69 6.62
N LYS A 83 18.01 -17.93 7.87
CA LYS A 83 18.80 -17.57 9.05
C LYS A 83 19.49 -18.82 9.59
N THR A 84 20.79 -18.69 9.81
CA THR A 84 21.67 -19.71 10.40
C THR A 84 22.47 -19.08 11.54
N TYR A 85 23.33 -19.87 12.18
CA TYR A 85 24.20 -19.42 13.25
C TYR A 85 25.62 -19.93 13.02
N ILE A 86 26.62 -19.05 13.14
CA ILE A 86 28.04 -19.40 13.09
C ILE A 86 28.66 -18.96 14.41
N LYS A 87 29.04 -19.92 15.26
CA LYS A 87 29.56 -19.65 16.62
C LYS A 87 28.62 -18.74 17.43
N ASP A 88 27.34 -19.09 17.45
CA ASP A 88 26.25 -18.34 18.12
C ASP A 88 25.95 -16.94 17.56
N ILE A 89 26.65 -16.50 16.51
CA ILE A 89 26.38 -15.23 15.82
C ILE A 89 25.38 -15.49 14.69
N PRO A 90 24.30 -14.69 14.57
CA PRO A 90 23.39 -14.79 13.44
C PRO A 90 24.12 -14.62 12.11
N SER A 91 23.88 -15.56 11.20
CA SER A 91 24.34 -15.48 9.81
C SER A 91 23.16 -15.67 8.88
N TYR A 92 23.16 -14.96 7.77
CA TYR A 92 22.07 -14.99 6.82
C TYR A 92 22.60 -15.46 5.47
N LYS A 93 21.92 -16.40 4.84
CA LYS A 93 22.34 -16.93 3.54
C LYS A 93 21.23 -16.77 2.54
N ILE A 94 21.57 -16.22 1.37
CA ILE A 94 20.71 -16.25 0.20
C ILE A 94 21.12 -17.45 -0.64
N LYS A 95 20.15 -18.29 -0.97
CA LYS A 95 20.30 -19.48 -1.81
C LYS A 95 19.34 -19.43 -2.98
N ASN A 96 19.66 -20.13 -4.06
CA ASN A 96 18.71 -20.36 -5.15
C ASN A 96 17.89 -21.64 -4.92
N GLY A 97 16.93 -21.93 -5.81
CA GLY A 97 16.08 -23.12 -5.74
C GLY A 97 16.85 -24.46 -5.75
N SER A 98 18.07 -24.47 -6.29
CA SER A 98 19.00 -25.60 -6.24
C SER A 98 19.82 -25.66 -4.95
N LYS A 99 19.51 -24.81 -3.96
CA LYS A 99 20.15 -24.67 -2.65
C LYS A 99 21.61 -24.20 -2.70
N VAL A 100 22.06 -23.66 -3.83
CA VAL A 100 23.40 -23.09 -3.97
C VAL A 100 23.45 -21.76 -3.25
N VAL A 101 24.45 -21.57 -2.39
CA VAL A 101 24.67 -20.30 -1.67
C VAL A 101 25.15 -19.24 -2.66
N ILE A 102 24.38 -18.17 -2.77
CA ILE A 102 24.69 -16.99 -3.60
C ILE A 102 25.49 -15.98 -2.77
N LYS A 103 25.08 -15.76 -1.52
CA LYS A 103 25.73 -14.82 -0.60
C LYS A 103 25.49 -15.19 0.85
N GLU A 104 26.51 -15.03 1.68
CA GLU A 104 26.44 -15.06 3.13
C GLU A 104 26.64 -13.64 3.68
N PHE A 105 25.79 -13.24 4.62
CA PHE A 105 25.86 -11.99 5.39
C PHE A 105 26.08 -12.33 6.86
N ARG A 106 27.10 -11.74 7.47
CA ARG A 106 27.37 -11.85 8.91
C ARG A 106 26.95 -10.56 9.57
N ALA A 107 25.77 -10.61 10.18
CA ALA A 107 25.03 -9.42 10.55
C ALA A 107 24.26 -9.68 11.84
N ASN A 108 24.14 -8.67 12.69
CA ASN A 108 23.26 -8.73 13.86
C ASN A 108 21.80 -8.87 13.44
N ALA A 109 21.41 -8.15 12.39
CA ALA A 109 20.06 -8.17 11.86
C ALA A 109 20.07 -7.88 10.36
N VAL A 110 19.03 -8.37 9.69
CA VAL A 110 18.72 -7.99 8.30
C VAL A 110 17.25 -7.59 8.19
N LYS A 111 16.98 -6.66 7.27
CA LYS A 111 15.62 -6.34 6.81
C LYS A 111 15.62 -6.50 5.29
N TRP A 112 14.59 -7.13 4.74
CA TRP A 112 14.51 -7.35 3.29
C TRP A 112 13.36 -6.57 2.67
N PHE A 113 13.50 -6.32 1.39
CA PHE A 113 12.58 -5.61 0.53
C PHE A 113 12.40 -6.44 -0.73
N VAL A 114 11.14 -6.66 -1.11
CA VAL A 114 10.77 -7.51 -2.25
C VAL A 114 9.77 -6.76 -3.11
N ASP A 115 10.03 -6.74 -4.40
CA ASP A 115 9.16 -6.20 -5.44
C ASP A 115 9.30 -7.09 -6.69
N ASP A 116 8.53 -6.84 -7.75
CA ASP A 116 8.60 -7.73 -8.91
C ASP A 116 9.99 -7.67 -9.56
N ASN A 117 10.61 -8.83 -9.69
CA ASN A 117 11.97 -8.97 -10.24
C ASN A 117 13.02 -8.09 -9.53
N LYS A 118 12.79 -7.71 -8.26
CA LYS A 118 13.73 -6.92 -7.46
C LYS A 118 13.80 -7.45 -6.03
N PHE A 119 15.01 -7.54 -5.52
CA PHE A 119 15.26 -7.88 -4.12
C PHE A 119 16.36 -7.00 -3.56
N ALA A 120 16.16 -6.52 -2.34
CA ALA A 120 17.18 -5.81 -1.60
C ALA A 120 17.20 -6.22 -0.13
N ILE A 121 18.38 -6.16 0.46
CA ILE A 121 18.61 -6.49 1.86
C ILE A 121 19.38 -5.37 2.53
N ALA A 122 18.84 -4.91 3.65
CA ALA A 122 19.49 -4.03 4.58
C ALA A 122 20.23 -4.88 5.61
N GLU A 123 21.52 -4.66 5.77
CA GLU A 123 22.42 -5.35 6.68
C GLU A 123 22.76 -4.43 7.86
N LYS A 124 22.62 -4.95 9.07
CA LYS A 124 23.12 -4.32 10.29
C LYS A 124 24.33 -5.10 10.80
N LEU A 125 25.49 -4.48 10.77
CA LEU A 125 26.77 -5.10 11.11
C LEU A 125 26.87 -5.41 12.62
N GLU A 126 27.75 -6.37 12.96
CA GLU A 126 27.93 -6.86 14.33
C GLU A 126 28.29 -5.77 15.35
N LYS A 127 29.04 -4.76 14.93
CA LYS A 127 29.48 -3.66 15.81
C LYS A 127 28.45 -2.54 15.95
N ASN A 128 27.38 -2.58 15.17
CA ASN A 128 26.36 -1.54 15.21
C ASN A 128 25.34 -1.88 16.31
N GLU A 129 25.42 -1.12 17.40
CA GLU A 129 24.51 -1.26 18.55
C GLU A 129 23.22 -0.43 18.40
N THR A 130 23.13 0.45 17.39
CA THR A 130 21.95 1.29 17.20
C THR A 130 20.73 0.44 16.87
N ILE A 131 19.58 0.70 17.51
CA ILE A 131 18.40 -0.15 17.33
C ILE A 131 17.85 -0.05 15.89
N THR A 132 18.04 1.10 15.23
CA THR A 132 17.22 1.51 14.09
C THR A 132 17.99 1.68 12.77
N VAL A 133 19.33 1.82 12.81
CA VAL A 133 20.14 2.13 11.62
C VAL A 133 20.77 0.86 11.05
N TYR A 134 20.58 0.65 9.75
CA TYR A 134 21.22 -0.40 8.98
C TYR A 134 22.40 0.17 8.21
N ASP A 135 23.56 -0.48 8.34
CA ASP A 135 24.84 -0.01 7.83
C ASP A 135 24.89 -0.01 6.30
N ASN A 136 24.46 -1.11 5.68
CA ASN A 136 24.57 -1.32 4.24
C ASN A 136 23.22 -1.74 3.64
N ILE A 137 22.91 -1.25 2.44
CA ILE A 137 21.82 -1.76 1.62
C ILE A 137 22.43 -2.40 0.38
N TYR A 138 22.08 -3.65 0.11
CA TYR A 138 22.48 -4.36 -1.09
C TYR A 138 21.27 -4.67 -1.96
N GLU A 139 21.40 -4.43 -3.26
CA GLU A 139 20.45 -4.86 -4.27
C GLU A 139 20.96 -6.12 -4.97
N PHE A 140 20.07 -7.08 -5.21
CA PHE A 140 20.37 -8.30 -5.94
C PHE A 140 19.86 -8.19 -7.37
N ASN A 141 20.76 -8.37 -8.34
CA ASN A 141 20.43 -8.28 -9.77
C ASN A 141 20.15 -9.65 -10.43
N GLY A 142 20.01 -10.72 -9.63
CA GLY A 142 19.87 -12.10 -10.11
C GLY A 142 21.19 -12.87 -10.20
N LYS A 143 22.35 -12.20 -10.05
CA LYS A 143 23.67 -12.84 -10.08
C LYS A 143 24.52 -12.49 -8.87
N GLU A 144 24.56 -11.21 -8.50
CA GLU A 144 25.38 -10.71 -7.40
C GLU A 144 24.66 -9.64 -6.60
N PHE A 145 25.12 -9.45 -5.36
CA PHE A 145 24.68 -8.37 -4.49
C PHE A 145 25.60 -7.16 -4.65
N LYS A 146 25.02 -6.01 -5.01
CA LYS A 146 25.74 -4.74 -5.10
C LYS A 146 25.32 -3.84 -3.95
N GLN A 147 26.28 -3.26 -3.24
CA GLN A 147 25.97 -2.23 -2.25
C GLN A 147 25.50 -0.98 -2.98
N VAL A 148 24.29 -0.51 -2.66
CA VAL A 148 23.63 0.62 -3.34
C VAL A 148 23.39 1.79 -2.40
N ASN A 149 23.32 1.56 -1.09
CA ASN A 149 23.10 2.60 -0.11
C ASN A 149 23.71 2.24 1.26
N LYS A 150 23.73 3.18 2.19
CA LYS A 150 24.28 2.99 3.55
C LYS A 150 23.59 3.86 4.59
N ASN A 151 23.70 3.46 5.86
CA ASN A 151 23.24 4.21 7.03
C ASN A 151 21.77 4.63 6.98
N ILE A 152 20.88 3.69 6.58
CA ILE A 152 19.45 3.97 6.49
C ILE A 152 18.78 3.61 7.83
N ASN A 153 18.08 4.57 8.41
CA ASN A 153 17.26 4.35 9.59
C ASN A 153 15.91 3.72 9.17
N LEU A 154 15.74 2.43 9.50
CA LEU A 154 14.57 1.59 9.17
C LEU A 154 13.77 1.14 10.40
N GLY A 155 14.13 1.62 11.59
CA GLY A 155 13.43 1.36 12.85
C GLY A 155 12.58 2.55 13.31
N PRO A 156 11.75 2.34 14.35
CA PRO A 156 10.94 3.41 14.92
C PRO A 156 11.82 4.54 15.48
N ASP A 157 11.31 5.76 15.46
CA ASP A 157 12.03 6.94 15.95
C ASP A 157 11.08 7.83 16.76
N VAL A 158 11.64 8.67 17.63
CA VAL A 158 10.88 9.62 18.45
C VAL A 158 11.59 10.96 18.43
N TYR A 159 10.85 12.03 18.16
CA TYR A 159 11.40 13.37 18.26
C TYR A 159 10.47 14.31 19.02
N VAL A 160 11.08 15.34 19.62
CA VAL A 160 10.38 16.35 20.41
C VAL A 160 10.53 17.69 19.71
N THR A 161 9.41 18.37 19.42
CA THR A 161 9.44 19.75 18.92
C THR A 161 8.30 20.55 19.52
N ASN A 162 8.56 21.81 19.87
CA ASN A 162 7.58 22.74 20.48
C ASN A 162 6.82 22.14 21.69
N GLY A 163 7.48 21.29 22.49
CA GLY A 163 6.87 20.62 23.65
C GLY A 163 5.99 19.41 23.34
N TYR A 164 5.87 19.01 22.07
CA TYR A 164 5.12 17.83 21.63
C TYR A 164 6.06 16.66 21.33
N VAL A 165 5.64 15.45 21.70
CA VAL A 165 6.31 14.20 21.36
C VAL A 165 5.67 13.64 20.09
N PHE A 166 6.51 13.27 19.14
CA PHE A 166 6.09 12.65 17.90
C PHE A 166 6.77 11.30 17.73
N ASP A 167 5.96 10.27 17.48
CA ASP A 167 6.47 8.95 17.12
C ASP A 167 6.55 8.85 15.60
N ILE A 168 7.58 8.16 15.12
CA ILE A 168 7.75 7.81 13.72
C ILE A 168 7.79 6.30 13.61
N ASP A 169 6.76 5.72 13.03
CA ASP A 169 6.76 4.30 12.69
C ASP A 169 7.23 4.10 11.25
N LYS A 170 8.01 3.03 11.02
CA LYS A 170 8.60 2.73 9.70
C LYS A 170 8.23 1.35 9.20
N TYR A 171 7.53 1.30 8.08
CA TYR A 171 7.06 0.07 7.44
C TYR A 171 7.70 -0.13 6.08
N SER A 172 7.90 -1.38 5.67
CA SER A 172 8.39 -1.70 4.33
C SER A 172 7.23 -2.00 3.39
N SER A 173 7.30 -1.52 2.16
CA SER A 173 6.40 -1.86 1.06
C SER A 173 7.16 -1.72 -0.26
N GLY A 174 7.23 -2.80 -1.05
CA GLY A 174 8.11 -2.87 -2.23
C GLY A 174 9.57 -2.55 -1.88
N MET A 175 10.21 -1.68 -2.68
CA MET A 175 11.56 -1.14 -2.46
C MET A 175 11.60 0.12 -1.56
N TYR A 176 10.56 0.36 -0.76
CA TYR A 176 10.38 1.61 -0.03
C TYR A 176 10.21 1.38 1.47
N SER A 177 10.73 2.34 2.25
CA SER A 177 10.39 2.55 3.65
C SER A 177 9.36 3.67 3.74
N ILE A 178 8.22 3.39 4.34
CA ILE A 178 7.15 4.35 4.59
C ILE A 178 7.29 4.80 6.05
N GLU A 179 7.49 6.11 6.25
CA GLU A 179 7.60 6.72 7.57
C GLU A 179 6.28 7.43 7.89
N SER A 180 5.59 6.96 8.92
CA SER A 180 4.32 7.49 9.39
C SER A 180 4.53 8.24 10.69
N TYR A 181 4.18 9.52 10.67
CA TYR A 181 4.43 10.45 11.77
C TYR A 181 3.16 10.63 12.58
N PHE A 182 3.26 10.37 13.88
CA PHE A 182 2.17 10.37 14.83
C PHE A 182 2.34 11.46 15.88
N SER A 183 1.29 12.25 16.11
CA SER A 183 1.30 13.26 17.16
C SER A 183 0.73 12.68 18.45
N ARG A 184 1.49 12.75 19.54
CA ARG A 184 0.95 12.57 20.89
C ARG A 184 0.55 13.94 21.42
N ILE A 185 -0.74 14.26 21.36
CA ILE A 185 -1.26 15.45 22.04
C ILE A 185 -1.30 15.13 23.55
N PRO A 186 -0.64 15.90 24.41
CA PRO A 186 -0.81 15.76 25.86
C PRO A 186 -2.23 16.21 26.24
N GLY A 187 -3.12 15.30 26.65
CA GLY A 187 -4.48 15.65 27.08
C GLY A 187 -5.28 14.46 27.64
N PRO A 188 -6.38 14.70 28.41
CA PRO A 188 -6.97 13.65 29.26
C PRO A 188 -7.93 12.68 28.57
N ILE A 189 -8.27 12.83 27.28
CA ILE A 189 -9.32 12.00 26.67
C ILE A 189 -8.96 11.62 25.22
N THR A 190 -8.84 10.30 24.99
CA THR A 190 -8.50 9.54 23.76
C THR A 190 -7.00 9.36 23.43
N ASN A 191 -6.35 8.46 24.16
CA ASN A 191 -4.97 7.95 23.96
C ASN A 191 -4.79 7.14 22.65
N ARG A 192 -5.07 7.70 21.47
CA ARG A 192 -4.63 7.08 20.20
C ARG A 192 -3.93 8.12 19.32
N PRO A 193 -2.61 8.01 19.12
CA PRO A 193 -1.92 8.89 18.19
C PRO A 193 -2.57 8.79 16.81
N MET A 194 -2.79 9.93 16.16
CA MET A 194 -3.26 10.00 14.77
C MET A 194 -2.12 10.43 13.87
N MET A 195 -2.04 9.81 12.69
CA MET A 195 -0.98 10.11 11.73
C MET A 195 -1.21 11.50 11.12
N TYR A 196 -0.26 12.43 11.24
CA TYR A 196 -0.41 13.78 10.68
C TYR A 196 0.43 14.04 9.42
N LYS A 197 1.46 13.21 9.20
CA LYS A 197 2.37 13.25 8.06
C LYS A 197 2.80 11.83 7.67
N GLN A 198 3.05 11.61 6.39
CA GLN A 198 3.67 10.40 5.90
C GLN A 198 4.69 10.75 4.82
N THR A 199 5.85 10.10 4.85
CA THR A 199 6.86 10.17 3.79
C THR A 199 7.19 8.78 3.30
N ILE A 200 7.62 8.68 2.05
CA ILE A 200 8.11 7.42 1.48
C ILE A 200 9.55 7.62 1.01
N LYS A 201 10.41 6.67 1.36
CA LYS A 201 11.85 6.68 1.07
C LYS A 201 12.21 5.46 0.24
N ASN A 202 12.72 5.67 -0.97
CA ASN A 202 13.28 4.57 -1.75
C ASN A 202 14.60 4.12 -1.11
N ILE A 203 14.71 2.86 -0.69
CA ILE A 203 15.88 2.39 0.08
C ILE A 203 17.15 2.24 -0.77
N ILE A 204 17.00 2.07 -2.08
CA ILE A 204 18.10 1.96 -3.05
C ILE A 204 18.74 3.33 -3.28
N THR A 205 17.91 4.35 -3.51
CA THR A 205 18.38 5.69 -3.91
C THR A 205 18.46 6.69 -2.76
N GLY A 206 17.78 6.42 -1.64
CA GLY A 206 17.62 7.37 -0.53
C GLY A 206 16.64 8.52 -0.81
N LYS A 207 16.04 8.58 -2.01
CA LYS A 207 15.11 9.65 -2.38
C LYS A 207 13.83 9.57 -1.55
N GLU A 208 13.44 10.70 -0.97
CA GLU A 208 12.22 10.86 -0.17
C GLU A 208 11.13 11.61 -0.94
N ILE A 209 9.87 11.28 -0.66
CA ILE A 209 8.68 11.98 -1.14
C ILE A 209 7.75 12.22 0.04
N ASP A 210 7.31 13.47 0.22
CA ASP A 210 6.28 13.82 1.19
C ASP A 210 4.88 13.55 0.59
N MET A 211 4.11 12.66 1.22
CA MET A 211 2.81 12.26 0.71
C MET A 211 1.80 13.41 0.70
N SER A 212 1.98 14.45 1.50
CA SER A 212 1.13 15.65 1.44
C SER A 212 1.29 16.44 0.13
N SER A 213 2.44 16.30 -0.53
CA SER A 213 2.83 17.07 -1.72
C SER A 213 2.53 16.37 -3.05
N ILE A 214 2.08 15.11 -3.02
CA ILE A 214 1.89 14.36 -4.26
C ILE A 214 0.74 14.93 -5.09
N ARG A 215 0.84 14.71 -6.40
CA ARG A 215 -0.22 15.04 -7.35
C ARG A 215 -1.45 14.18 -7.08
N THR A 216 -2.62 14.81 -7.12
CA THR A 216 -3.94 14.18 -7.00
C THR A 216 -4.81 14.62 -8.18
N ASN A 217 -5.69 13.77 -8.70
CA ASN A 217 -6.58 14.19 -9.82
C ASN A 217 -7.81 14.96 -9.33
N TYR A 218 -8.07 14.95 -8.02
CA TYR A 218 -9.18 15.64 -7.39
C TYR A 218 -8.69 16.45 -6.21
N GLU A 219 -9.37 17.55 -5.94
CA GLU A 219 -9.07 18.39 -4.80
C GLU A 219 -9.12 17.60 -3.49
N LYS A 220 -8.10 17.80 -2.66
CA LYS A 220 -8.03 17.25 -1.32
C LYS A 220 -8.92 18.11 -0.41
N GLY A 221 -9.72 17.45 0.40
CA GLY A 221 -10.41 18.12 1.49
C GLY A 221 -9.42 18.89 2.38
N GLY A 222 -9.78 20.06 2.91
CA GLY A 222 -8.82 20.95 3.60
C GLY A 222 -7.95 20.30 4.69
N ASN A 223 -8.50 19.33 5.44
CA ASN A 223 -7.78 18.55 6.46
C ASN A 223 -7.45 17.10 6.05
N SER A 224 -7.81 16.71 4.82
CA SER A 224 -7.60 15.37 4.29
C SER A 224 -6.12 15.04 4.21
N LYS A 225 -5.76 13.84 4.67
CA LYS A 225 -4.40 13.31 4.52
C LYS A 225 -4.37 12.37 3.33
N VAL A 226 -3.26 12.38 2.62
CA VAL A 226 -2.97 11.37 1.63
C VAL A 226 -2.23 10.25 2.35
N ILE A 227 -2.79 9.05 2.30
CA ILE A 227 -2.26 7.92 3.06
C ILE A 227 -1.93 6.77 2.11
N THR A 228 -0.72 6.24 2.24
CA THR A 228 -0.21 5.15 1.42
C THR A 228 -0.92 3.84 1.77
N LEU A 229 -1.54 3.23 0.77
CA LEU A 229 -2.07 1.86 0.83
C LEU A 229 -0.94 0.84 0.71
N GLY A 230 0.02 1.10 -0.17
CA GLY A 230 1.17 0.25 -0.45
C GLY A 230 1.92 0.74 -1.70
N ILE A 231 3.07 0.14 -1.98
CA ILE A 231 3.96 0.51 -3.09
C ILE A 231 4.42 -0.76 -3.80
N LYS A 232 4.26 -0.80 -5.12
CA LYS A 232 4.71 -1.90 -5.98
C LYS A 232 5.25 -1.36 -7.30
N ASN A 233 6.37 -1.89 -7.76
CA ASN A 233 7.00 -1.55 -9.04
C ASN A 233 7.23 -0.05 -9.27
N ASP A 234 7.59 0.68 -8.22
CA ASP A 234 7.72 2.15 -8.21
C ASP A 234 6.38 2.89 -8.47
N ILE A 235 5.25 2.23 -8.22
CA ILE A 235 3.89 2.78 -8.24
C ILE A 235 3.38 2.88 -6.81
N VAL A 236 3.00 4.09 -6.40
CA VAL A 236 2.48 4.37 -5.06
C VAL A 236 0.96 4.35 -5.11
N TYR A 237 0.35 3.48 -4.32
CA TYR A 237 -1.10 3.41 -4.15
C TYR A 237 -1.48 4.20 -2.91
N TYR A 238 -2.44 5.11 -3.04
CA TYR A 238 -2.83 5.96 -1.92
C TYR A 238 -4.32 6.26 -1.94
N ILE A 239 -4.82 6.60 -0.75
CA ILE A 239 -6.21 6.95 -0.48
C ILE A 239 -6.28 8.31 0.19
N TYR A 240 -7.30 9.10 -0.17
CA TYR A 240 -7.57 10.39 0.46
C TYR A 240 -9.05 10.77 0.34
N GLU A 241 -9.47 11.69 1.21
CA GLU A 241 -10.80 12.30 1.19
C GLU A 241 -10.82 13.60 0.37
N SER A 242 -11.92 13.84 -0.34
CA SER A 242 -12.04 14.98 -1.27
C SER A 242 -13.06 16.06 -0.86
N SER A 243 -13.78 15.88 0.25
CA SER A 243 -14.80 16.83 0.74
C SER A 243 -14.30 17.71 1.91
N GLY A 244 -13.25 17.27 2.62
CA GLY A 244 -12.66 18.00 3.75
C GLY A 244 -13.40 17.88 5.08
N ILE A 245 -14.51 17.14 5.11
CA ILE A 245 -15.26 16.84 6.33
C ILE A 245 -15.05 15.36 6.63
N ILE A 246 -14.24 15.06 7.65
CA ILE A 246 -14.08 13.70 8.18
C ILE A 246 -15.49 13.11 8.35
N PHE A 247 -15.73 11.90 7.81
CA PHE A 247 -17.02 11.17 7.78
C PHE A 247 -17.96 11.41 6.59
N THR A 248 -17.51 12.05 5.51
CA THR A 248 -18.28 11.98 4.24
C THR A 248 -17.97 10.71 3.48
N GLU A 249 -18.82 10.31 2.53
CA GLU A 249 -18.60 9.15 1.65
C GLU A 249 -17.61 9.43 0.50
N ASP A 250 -16.98 10.61 0.45
CA ASP A 250 -16.24 11.14 -0.71
C ASP A 250 -14.73 10.79 -0.70
N TYR A 251 -14.43 9.51 -0.93
CA TYR A 251 -13.06 8.99 -1.00
C TYR A 251 -12.59 8.65 -2.41
N ILE A 252 -11.27 8.71 -2.55
CA ILE A 252 -10.59 8.49 -3.82
C ILE A 252 -9.38 7.58 -3.55
N ILE A 253 -9.26 6.55 -4.38
CA ILE A 253 -8.08 5.68 -4.43
C ILE A 253 -7.38 5.95 -5.76
N GLU A 254 -6.10 6.26 -5.69
CA GLU A 254 -5.28 6.54 -6.86
C GLU A 254 -3.96 5.78 -6.82
N ALA A 255 -3.32 5.71 -7.97
CA ALA A 255 -1.97 5.20 -8.15
C ALA A 255 -1.10 6.28 -8.81
N LEU A 256 0.08 6.55 -8.24
CA LEU A 256 1.09 7.42 -8.83
C LEU A 256 2.26 6.56 -9.32
N ASP A 257 2.43 6.51 -10.64
CA ASP A 257 3.63 5.96 -11.26
C ASP A 257 4.77 6.97 -11.12
N LEU A 258 5.75 6.64 -10.29
CA LEU A 258 6.88 7.53 -9.99
C LEU A 258 7.85 7.69 -11.16
N LYS A 259 7.93 6.71 -12.07
CA LYS A 259 8.82 6.77 -13.24
C LYS A 259 8.28 7.73 -14.28
N ASN A 260 6.98 7.63 -14.56
CA ASN A 260 6.33 8.43 -15.59
C ASN A 260 5.67 9.70 -15.03
N ASN A 261 5.72 9.90 -13.70
CA ASN A 261 5.05 11.00 -12.98
C ASN A 261 3.57 11.14 -13.39
N LYS A 262 2.88 10.00 -13.46
CA LYS A 262 1.51 9.90 -13.95
C LYS A 262 0.59 9.33 -12.88
N THR A 263 -0.53 10.01 -12.66
CA THR A 263 -1.55 9.62 -11.68
C THR A 263 -2.73 8.93 -12.36
N TYR A 264 -3.21 7.85 -11.77
CA TYR A 264 -4.33 7.05 -12.23
C TYR A 264 -5.39 6.96 -11.14
N THR A 265 -6.61 7.40 -11.42
CA THR A 265 -7.73 7.23 -10.48
C THR A 265 -8.30 5.82 -10.61
N LEU A 266 -8.13 5.01 -9.56
CA LEU A 266 -8.59 3.62 -9.52
C LEU A 266 -10.05 3.52 -9.06
N TYR A 267 -10.43 4.36 -8.09
CA TYR A 267 -11.77 4.43 -7.55
C TYR A 267 -12.09 5.86 -7.07
N SER A 268 -13.34 6.28 -7.27
CA SER A 268 -13.88 7.53 -6.74
C SER A 268 -15.37 7.37 -6.47
N SER A 269 -15.81 7.62 -5.23
CA SER A 269 -17.25 7.61 -4.90
C SER A 269 -18.01 8.76 -5.57
N LYS A 270 -17.34 9.89 -5.84
CA LYS A 270 -17.92 11.07 -6.53
C LYS A 270 -18.47 10.77 -7.93
N ILE A 271 -17.90 9.77 -8.63
CA ILE A 271 -18.36 9.41 -9.99
C ILE A 271 -19.33 8.24 -9.98
N ALA A 272 -19.38 7.46 -8.90
CA ALA A 272 -20.23 6.26 -8.79
C ALA A 272 -21.72 6.57 -8.52
N GLY A 273 -22.19 7.80 -8.74
CA GLY A 273 -23.60 8.16 -8.53
C GLY A 273 -24.03 8.29 -7.06
N GLY A 274 -23.07 8.47 -6.14
CA GLY A 274 -23.33 8.79 -4.73
C GLY A 274 -23.33 7.62 -3.77
N GLU A 275 -23.09 6.38 -4.22
CA GLU A 275 -23.02 5.21 -3.33
C GLU A 275 -21.58 4.69 -3.18
N THR A 276 -21.11 4.58 -1.94
CA THR A 276 -19.80 4.01 -1.63
C THR A 276 -19.77 2.50 -1.92
N LYS A 277 -18.91 2.08 -2.84
CA LYS A 277 -18.69 0.66 -3.15
C LYS A 277 -17.80 -0.01 -2.10
N GLN A 278 -18.14 -1.26 -1.81
CA GLN A 278 -17.23 -2.15 -1.08
C GLN A 278 -16.08 -2.61 -1.98
N PHE A 279 -14.95 -2.92 -1.39
CA PHE A 279 -13.82 -3.52 -2.08
C PHE A 279 -13.07 -4.53 -1.19
N GLN A 280 -12.15 -5.24 -1.83
CA GLN A 280 -11.18 -6.12 -1.20
C GLN A 280 -9.80 -5.86 -1.79
N LEU A 281 -8.80 -5.94 -0.95
CA LEU A 281 -7.43 -6.18 -1.39
C LEU A 281 -7.16 -7.67 -1.26
N LEU A 282 -6.73 -8.30 -2.34
CA LEU A 282 -6.36 -9.71 -2.34
C LEU A 282 -4.89 -9.83 -2.69
N LYS A 283 -4.20 -10.79 -2.10
CA LYS A 283 -2.80 -11.10 -2.41
C LYS A 283 -2.58 -12.57 -2.68
N ALA A 284 -1.66 -12.83 -3.60
CA ALA A 284 -1.04 -14.13 -3.81
C ALA A 284 0.45 -13.88 -4.02
N ASN A 285 1.29 -14.27 -3.05
CA ASN A 285 2.72 -13.97 -3.03
C ASN A 285 2.99 -12.45 -3.20
N ASN A 286 3.77 -12.07 -4.22
CA ASN A 286 4.08 -10.68 -4.56
C ASN A 286 3.00 -9.96 -5.37
N GLN A 287 1.97 -10.67 -5.84
CA GLN A 287 0.85 -10.08 -6.58
C GLN A 287 -0.21 -9.56 -5.62
N VAL A 288 -0.69 -8.35 -5.90
CA VAL A 288 -1.76 -7.70 -5.16
C VAL A 288 -2.80 -7.18 -6.14
N VAL A 289 -4.07 -7.38 -5.83
CA VAL A 289 -5.18 -6.90 -6.65
C VAL A 289 -6.18 -6.13 -5.80
N LEU A 290 -6.76 -5.09 -6.39
CA LEU A 290 -7.90 -4.36 -5.85
C LEU A 290 -9.17 -4.86 -6.56
N LYS A 291 -10.05 -5.51 -5.81
CA LYS A 291 -11.36 -5.98 -6.27
C LYS A 291 -12.44 -4.99 -5.79
N ILE A 292 -13.07 -4.28 -6.70
CA ILE A 292 -14.13 -3.29 -6.41
C ILE A 292 -15.46 -3.88 -6.85
N PHE A 293 -16.38 -4.09 -5.91
CA PHE A 293 -17.67 -4.72 -6.23
C PHE A 293 -18.58 -3.80 -7.01
N ASP A 294 -19.35 -4.36 -7.93
CA ASP A 294 -20.32 -3.60 -8.71
C ASP A 294 -21.54 -3.21 -7.87
N ASN A 295 -21.93 -4.07 -6.94
CA ASN A 295 -23.03 -3.84 -6.01
C ASN A 295 -22.58 -2.97 -4.81
N PRO A 296 -23.05 -1.72 -4.70
CA PRO A 296 -22.69 -0.84 -3.58
C PRO A 296 -23.43 -1.19 -2.27
N LYS A 297 -24.47 -2.03 -2.32
CA LYS A 297 -25.30 -2.39 -1.16
C LYS A 297 -24.75 -3.57 -0.34
N LEU A 298 -23.57 -4.07 -0.71
CA LEU A 298 -22.92 -5.13 0.05
C LEU A 298 -22.58 -4.62 1.46
N LYS A 299 -22.86 -5.46 2.46
CA LYS A 299 -22.51 -5.17 3.86
C LYS A 299 -21.07 -5.58 4.13
N HIS A 300 -20.39 -4.87 5.03
CA HIS A 300 -19.07 -5.30 5.51
C HIS A 300 -19.12 -6.71 6.10
N GLU A 301 -18.11 -7.52 5.78
CA GLU A 301 -17.87 -8.79 6.45
C GLU A 301 -16.75 -8.65 7.46
N LEU A 302 -17.09 -9.00 8.69
CA LEU A 302 -16.17 -9.09 9.81
C LEU A 302 -15.64 -10.50 9.95
N TRP A 303 -14.39 -10.58 10.37
CA TRP A 303 -13.70 -11.82 10.57
C TRP A 303 -13.49 -12.15 12.03
N LYS A 304 -13.69 -13.43 12.39
CA LYS A 304 -13.37 -13.97 13.72
C LYS A 304 -12.36 -15.14 13.70
N THR A 305 -12.02 -15.74 12.54
CA THR A 305 -11.22 -17.00 12.48
C THR A 305 -10.39 -17.16 11.20
N VAL A 306 -9.08 -17.45 11.31
CA VAL A 306 -8.07 -17.67 10.23
C VAL A 306 -8.59 -18.33 8.92
N ASN A 307 -8.30 -17.74 7.74
CA ASN A 307 -8.61 -18.19 6.36
C ASN A 307 -10.09 -18.15 5.87
N SER A 308 -10.85 -17.10 6.18
CA SER A 308 -12.23 -17.01 5.68
C SER A 308 -12.31 -16.45 4.26
N ILE A 309 -13.08 -17.15 3.42
CA ILE A 309 -13.50 -16.70 2.10
C ILE A 309 -14.73 -15.80 2.29
N THR A 310 -14.77 -14.65 1.62
CA THR A 310 -15.96 -13.78 1.60
C THR A 310 -17.18 -14.51 1.03
N GLN A 311 -18.35 -14.29 1.61
CA GLN A 311 -19.63 -14.77 1.04
C GLN A 311 -19.92 -14.12 -0.32
N TYR A 312 -19.27 -13.00 -0.62
CA TYR A 312 -19.38 -12.25 -1.87
C TYR A 312 -18.33 -12.67 -2.92
N SER A 313 -17.75 -13.87 -2.79
CA SER A 313 -16.72 -14.35 -3.74
C SER A 313 -17.18 -14.29 -5.20
N ASN A 314 -18.46 -14.60 -5.43
CA ASN A 314 -19.09 -14.63 -6.74
C ASN A 314 -19.76 -13.30 -7.15
N GLU A 315 -19.71 -12.26 -6.32
CA GLU A 315 -20.28 -10.96 -6.68
C GLU A 315 -19.49 -10.33 -7.83
N PRO A 316 -20.18 -9.79 -8.86
CA PRO A 316 -19.54 -9.06 -9.94
C PRO A 316 -18.67 -7.91 -9.41
N ALA A 317 -17.47 -7.79 -9.97
CA ALA A 317 -16.50 -6.81 -9.53
C ALA A 317 -15.52 -6.45 -10.65
N LYS A 318 -15.03 -5.20 -10.63
CA LYS A 318 -13.84 -4.80 -11.37
C LYS A 318 -12.60 -5.20 -10.57
N ILE A 319 -11.70 -5.96 -11.19
CA ILE A 319 -10.44 -6.41 -10.56
C ILE A 319 -9.28 -5.71 -11.25
N ILE A 320 -8.43 -5.04 -10.48
CA ILE A 320 -7.28 -4.29 -10.97
C ILE A 320 -6.02 -4.89 -10.37
N SER A 321 -5.06 -5.27 -11.21
CA SER A 321 -3.71 -5.63 -10.79
C SER A 321 -2.97 -4.40 -10.27
N LEU A 322 -2.51 -4.43 -9.02
CA LEU A 322 -1.67 -3.37 -8.46
C LEU A 322 -0.18 -3.56 -8.80
N ASN A 323 0.16 -4.62 -9.52
CA ASN A 323 1.52 -4.81 -10.04
C ASN A 323 1.67 -4.15 -11.42
N THR A 324 0.62 -4.18 -12.24
CA THR A 324 0.64 -3.75 -13.65
C THR A 324 -0.34 -2.64 -14.00
N LEU A 325 -1.26 -2.29 -13.08
CA LEU A 325 -2.40 -1.40 -13.31
C LEU A 325 -3.45 -1.90 -14.33
N SER A 326 -3.35 -3.14 -14.82
CA SER A 326 -4.29 -3.70 -15.80
C SER A 326 -5.58 -4.22 -15.17
N VAL A 327 -6.69 -4.22 -15.92
CA VAL A 327 -7.91 -4.96 -15.50
C VAL A 327 -7.70 -6.45 -15.73
N VAL A 328 -8.13 -7.24 -14.75
CA VAL A 328 -7.98 -8.70 -14.71
C VAL A 328 -9.36 -9.34 -14.87
N ASP A 329 -9.47 -10.35 -15.73
CA ASP A 329 -10.73 -11.08 -15.93
C ASP A 329 -11.04 -12.05 -14.80
N ASN A 330 -10.06 -12.85 -14.40
CA ASN A 330 -10.24 -13.90 -13.40
C ASN A 330 -9.03 -13.98 -12.47
N LEU A 331 -9.32 -14.33 -11.21
CA LEU A 331 -8.32 -14.64 -10.20
C LEU A 331 -8.33 -16.14 -9.91
N SER A 332 -7.15 -16.73 -9.80
CA SER A 332 -7.02 -18.07 -9.22
C SER A 332 -7.46 -18.08 -7.75
N ASN A 333 -7.78 -19.27 -7.24
CA ASN A 333 -8.13 -19.50 -5.83
C ASN A 333 -6.96 -19.31 -4.84
N GLU A 334 -5.75 -19.02 -5.34
CA GLU A 334 -4.56 -18.74 -4.52
C GLU A 334 -4.59 -17.34 -3.90
N PHE A 335 -5.43 -16.43 -4.43
CA PHE A 335 -5.61 -15.10 -3.88
C PHE A 335 -6.38 -15.14 -2.56
N SER A 336 -5.74 -14.61 -1.52
CA SER A 336 -6.32 -14.50 -0.18
C SER A 336 -6.56 -13.05 0.19
N THR A 337 -7.59 -12.79 1.00
CA THR A 337 -7.92 -11.43 1.41
C THR A 337 -6.87 -10.85 2.35
N ILE A 338 -6.43 -9.63 2.05
CA ILE A 338 -5.69 -8.80 2.98
C ILE A 338 -6.69 -8.24 4.00
N LEU A 339 -6.49 -8.69 5.22
CA LEU A 339 -7.24 -8.35 6.40
C LEU A 339 -6.93 -6.92 6.87
N ILE A 340 -7.97 -6.11 7.07
CA ILE A 340 -7.85 -4.70 7.51
C ILE A 340 -8.41 -4.55 8.92
N ASP A 341 -7.61 -4.01 9.84
CA ASP A 341 -8.01 -3.77 11.23
C ASP A 341 -8.06 -2.26 11.53
N PRO A 342 -9.23 -1.61 11.51
CA PRO A 342 -9.33 -0.17 11.75
C PRO A 342 -9.21 0.23 13.22
N ASN A 343 -9.31 -0.73 14.14
CA ASN A 343 -9.53 -0.44 15.56
C ASN A 343 -8.63 -1.25 16.52
N GLY A 344 -7.83 -2.19 16.04
CA GLY A 344 -7.13 -3.18 16.86
C GLY A 344 -8.05 -4.26 17.42
N GLN A 345 -9.30 -4.35 16.93
CA GLN A 345 -10.37 -5.13 17.56
C GLN A 345 -11.14 -6.00 16.57
N TYR A 346 -11.20 -5.59 15.30
CA TYR A 346 -12.05 -6.23 14.30
C TYR A 346 -11.35 -6.16 12.96
N THR A 347 -11.32 -7.29 12.27
CA THR A 347 -10.70 -7.38 10.96
C THR A 347 -11.75 -7.54 9.88
N TYR A 348 -11.67 -6.74 8.82
CA TYR A 348 -12.59 -6.81 7.67
C TYR A 348 -12.06 -7.73 6.57
N ILE A 349 -12.99 -8.50 5.99
CA ILE A 349 -12.79 -9.26 4.74
C ILE A 349 -13.31 -8.43 3.54
N THR A 350 -14.38 -7.67 3.73
CA THR A 350 -14.92 -6.69 2.77
C THR A 350 -15.13 -5.36 3.49
N CYS A 351 -14.69 -4.27 2.87
CA CYS A 351 -14.68 -2.94 3.47
C CYS A 351 -14.95 -1.85 2.43
N ASP A 352 -15.33 -0.66 2.91
CA ASP A 352 -15.36 0.55 2.11
C ASP A 352 -14.07 1.38 2.28
N ALA A 353 -14.01 2.47 1.51
CA ALA A 353 -12.85 3.37 1.50
C ALA A 353 -12.66 4.08 2.85
N ILE A 354 -13.76 4.36 3.56
CA ILE A 354 -13.76 5.00 4.88
C ILE A 354 -12.98 4.13 5.87
N ASN A 355 -13.35 2.86 6.00
CA ASN A 355 -12.75 1.95 6.98
C ASN A 355 -11.26 1.74 6.71
N VAL A 356 -10.88 1.65 5.43
CA VAL A 356 -9.46 1.55 5.03
C VAL A 356 -8.70 2.81 5.37
N TYR A 357 -9.21 3.98 4.99
CA TYR A 357 -8.61 5.25 5.31
C TYR A 357 -8.40 5.40 6.82
N GLN A 358 -9.43 5.11 7.63
CA GLN A 358 -9.35 5.20 9.09
C GLN A 358 -8.33 4.22 9.69
N SER A 359 -8.25 2.98 9.19
CA SER A 359 -7.24 2.02 9.62
C SER A 359 -5.83 2.53 9.36
N LEU A 360 -5.58 2.99 8.14
CA LEU A 360 -4.28 3.51 7.74
C LEU A 360 -3.92 4.79 8.48
N HIS A 361 -4.89 5.67 8.73
CA HIS A 361 -4.65 6.92 9.45
C HIS A 361 -4.29 6.71 10.92
N ARG A 362 -4.75 5.60 11.51
CA ARG A 362 -4.46 5.24 12.91
C ARG A 362 -3.21 4.40 13.06
N THR A 363 -2.94 3.51 12.11
CA THR A 363 -1.83 2.56 12.20
C THR A 363 -0.61 3.01 11.40
N GLY A 364 -0.79 3.86 10.38
CA GLY A 364 0.26 4.27 9.46
C GLY A 364 0.86 3.13 8.64
N LYS A 365 0.33 1.91 8.79
CA LYS A 365 0.89 0.68 8.24
C LYS A 365 0.30 0.42 6.86
N PRO A 366 1.13 0.29 5.80
CA PRO A 366 0.63 -0.11 4.48
C PRO A 366 -0.03 -1.49 4.56
N LEU A 367 -0.99 -1.74 3.67
CA LEU A 367 -1.72 -2.99 3.59
C LEU A 367 -0.93 -4.10 2.88
N PHE A 368 0.04 -3.75 2.04
CA PHE A 368 0.83 -4.70 1.26
C PHE A 368 2.23 -4.21 0.91
#